data_AF-K9Y1F2-F1
#
_entry.id   AF-K9Y1F2-F1
#
_cell.length_a   1.000
_cell.length_b   1.000
_cell.length_c   1.000
_cell.angle_alpha   90.00
_cell.angle_beta   90.00
_cell.angle_gamma   90.00
#
_symmetry.space_group_name_H-M   'P 1'
#
loop_
_entity.id
_entity.type
_entity.pdbx_description
1 polymer ?
#
loop_
_entity_poly.entity_id
_entity_poly.type
_entity_poly.pdbx_seq_one_letter_code
_entity_poly.pdbx_strand_id
1 'polypeptide(L)'
;MNKPQPRIPQEHTDEIFALAAEIQAKHEQSYSLAELKKIGAEAHISPEFVEQATKQIQRKKQRESRLEVILESLNNAMAVMILLSFFTGFMGLPNGHCSLAKTQPENSHSQTLPDS
;
A
#
# COMPACT_ATOMS: atom_id res chain seq x y z
N MET A 1 -46.56 15.02 -8.40
CA MET A 1 -46.44 14.09 -7.26
C MET A 1 -45.15 14.40 -6.51
N ASN A 2 -45.23 14.93 -5.28
CA ASN A 2 -44.06 15.15 -4.43
C ASN A 2 -43.72 13.82 -3.74
N LYS A 3 -42.52 13.30 -3.98
CA LYS A 3 -42.03 12.13 -3.24
C LYS A 3 -41.74 12.59 -1.80
N PRO A 4 -42.25 11.91 -0.77
CA PRO A 4 -41.90 12.23 0.60
C PRO A 4 -40.40 12.04 0.79
N GLN A 5 -39.73 13.07 1.31
CA GLN A 5 -38.31 13.01 1.65
C GLN A 5 -38.14 12.01 2.81
N PRO A 6 -37.16 11.09 2.73
CA PRO A 6 -36.86 10.18 3.83
C PRO A 6 -36.46 11.00 5.07
N ARG A 7 -37.09 10.71 6.22
CA ARG A 7 -36.76 11.34 7.49
C ARG A 7 -35.63 10.58 8.16
N ILE A 8 -34.67 11.31 8.69
CA ILE A 8 -33.59 10.74 9.51
C ILE A 8 -34.16 10.47 10.91
N PRO A 9 -33.99 9.26 11.46
CA PRO A 9 -34.39 8.95 12.83
C PRO A 9 -33.68 9.86 13.86
N GLN A 10 -34.39 10.26 14.91
CA GLN A 10 -33.89 11.25 15.87
C GLN A 10 -32.64 10.74 16.62
N GLU A 11 -32.57 9.44 16.87
CA GLU A 11 -31.46 8.74 17.54
C GLU A 11 -30.11 8.90 16.83
N HIS A 12 -30.09 9.17 15.53
CA HIS A 12 -28.85 9.38 14.77
C HIS A 12 -28.43 10.85 14.68
N THR A 13 -29.28 11.78 15.13
CA THR A 13 -29.07 13.22 14.94
C THR A 13 -27.77 13.68 15.57
N ASP A 14 -27.51 13.27 16.81
CA ASP A 14 -26.33 13.68 17.57
C ASP A 14 -25.04 13.11 16.96
N GLU A 15 -25.06 11.85 16.51
CA GLU A 15 -23.92 11.21 15.84
C GLU A 15 -23.62 11.89 14.50
N ILE A 16 -24.65 12.23 13.72
CA ILE A 16 -24.49 12.94 12.45
C ILE A 16 -23.88 14.32 12.68
N PHE A 17 -24.33 15.07 13.68
CA PHE A 17 -23.76 16.39 13.98
C PHE A 17 -22.35 16.31 14.56
N ALA A 18 -22.05 15.31 15.39
CA ALA A 18 -20.70 15.07 15.89
C ALA A 18 -19.74 14.78 14.74
N LEU A 19 -20.13 13.89 13.81
CA LEU A 19 -19.33 13.58 12.63
C LEU A 19 -19.19 14.79 11.70
N ALA A 20 -20.27 15.55 11.49
CA ALA A 20 -20.22 16.77 10.68
C ALA A 20 -19.27 17.81 11.28
N ALA A 21 -19.28 17.98 12.61
CA ALA A 21 -18.36 18.87 13.31
C ALA A 21 -16.90 18.40 13.17
N GLU A 22 -16.65 17.09 13.26
CA GLU A 22 -15.31 16.52 13.04
C GLU A 22 -14.83 16.77 11.60
N ILE A 23 -15.69 16.54 10.60
CA ILE A 23 -15.37 16.79 9.19
C ILE A 23 -15.10 18.29 8.96
N GLN A 24 -15.93 19.16 9.52
CA GLN A 24 -15.77 20.62 9.42
C GLN A 24 -14.44 21.06 10.04
N ALA A 25 -14.12 20.59 11.25
CA ALA A 25 -12.87 20.91 11.93
C ALA A 25 -11.64 20.45 11.12
N LYS A 26 -11.70 19.27 10.47
CA LYS A 26 -10.64 18.79 9.58
C LYS A 26 -10.52 19.61 8.30
N HIS A 27 -11.64 20.08 7.74
CA HIS A 27 -11.64 20.89 6.52
C HIS A 27 -11.06 22.30 6.76
N GLU A 28 -11.36 22.90 7.90
CA GLU A 28 -10.84 24.22 8.30
C GLU A 28 -9.34 24.21 8.63
N GLN A 29 -8.72 23.05 8.83
CA GLN A 29 -7.29 22.89 9.11
C GLN A 29 -6.40 22.87 7.85
N SER A 30 -6.82 23.51 6.75
CA SER A 30 -6.03 23.58 5.53
C SER A 30 -5.37 24.96 5.38
N TYR A 31 -4.11 24.95 4.98
CA TYR A 31 -3.35 26.16 4.66
C TYR A 31 -3.00 26.19 3.17
N SER A 32 -3.17 27.34 2.53
CA SER A 32 -2.64 27.59 1.20
C SER A 32 -1.11 27.63 1.21
N LEU A 33 -0.49 27.43 0.04
CA LEU A 33 0.96 27.56 -0.09
C LEU A 33 1.45 28.97 0.29
N ALA A 34 0.64 30.00 0.02
CA ALA A 34 0.97 31.38 0.38
C ALA A 34 0.97 31.59 1.90
N GLU A 35 -0.01 31.04 2.61
CA GLU A 35 -0.07 31.09 4.08
C GLU A 35 1.08 30.32 4.71
N LEU A 36 1.39 29.12 4.20
CA LEU A 36 2.54 28.35 4.67
C LEU A 36 3.87 29.09 4.45
N LYS A 37 4.02 29.79 3.31
CA LYS A 37 5.19 30.63 3.05
C LYS A 37 5.28 31.80 4.03
N LYS A 38 4.15 32.44 4.36
CA LYS A 38 4.09 33.52 5.34
C LYS A 38 4.45 33.04 6.75
N ILE A 39 3.86 31.94 7.21
CA ILE A 39 4.16 31.32 8.51
C ILE A 39 5.63 30.88 8.57
N GLY A 40 6.14 30.29 7.48
CA GLY A 40 7.55 29.93 7.37
C GLY A 40 8.47 31.15 7.49
N ALA A 41 8.13 32.26 6.84
CA ALA A 41 8.90 33.49 6.93
C ALA A 41 8.93 34.07 8.35
N GLU A 42 7.82 34.02 9.09
CA GLU A 42 7.75 34.40 10.51
C GLU A 42 8.67 33.52 11.39
N ALA A 43 8.91 32.27 10.98
CA ALA A 43 9.83 31.35 11.62
C ALA A 43 11.26 31.36 11.02
N HIS A 44 11.62 32.38 10.22
CA HIS A 44 12.91 32.51 9.53
C HIS A 44 13.22 31.38 8.52
N ILE A 45 12.21 30.73 7.98
CA ILE A 45 12.33 29.72 6.92
C ILE A 45 12.09 30.40 5.57
N SER A 46 13.05 30.27 4.64
CA SER A 46 12.88 30.80 3.28
C SER A 46 11.67 30.15 2.57
N PRO A 47 10.85 30.94 1.85
CA PRO A 47 9.68 30.44 1.14
C PRO A 47 10.00 29.36 0.09
N GLU A 48 11.23 29.33 -0.42
CA GLU A 48 11.73 28.31 -1.34
C GLU A 48 11.75 26.92 -0.69
N PHE A 49 12.19 26.83 0.57
CA PHE A 49 12.21 25.58 1.33
C PHE A 49 10.79 25.10 1.67
N VAL A 50 9.88 26.01 1.98
CA VAL A 50 8.45 25.68 2.21
C VAL A 50 7.82 25.09 0.95
N GLU A 51 8.10 25.67 -0.20
CA GLU A 51 7.60 25.17 -1.49
C GLU A 51 8.17 23.79 -1.82
N GLN A 52 9.48 23.61 -1.64
CA GLN A 52 10.13 22.33 -1.88
C GLN A 52 9.59 21.24 -0.94
N ALA A 53 9.40 21.56 0.35
CA ALA A 53 8.82 20.65 1.33
C ALA A 53 7.38 20.26 0.95
N THR A 54 6.55 21.23 0.54
CA THR A 54 5.18 20.99 0.08
C THR A 54 5.15 20.01 -1.10
N LYS A 55 6.01 20.23 -2.11
CA LYS A 55 6.15 19.34 -3.27
C LYS A 55 6.62 17.93 -2.88
N GLN A 56 7.46 17.79 -1.86
CA GLN A 56 7.91 16.48 -1.39
C GLN A 56 6.81 15.73 -0.62
N ILE A 57 6.09 16.42 0.25
CA ILE A 57 4.98 15.85 1.03
C ILE A 57 3.85 15.38 0.11
N GLN A 58 3.47 16.17 -0.91
CA GLN A 58 2.46 15.77 -1.89
C GLN A 58 2.86 14.49 -2.64
N ARG A 59 4.12 14.40 -3.08
CA ARG A 59 4.66 13.21 -3.74
C ARG A 59 4.65 11.98 -2.82
N LYS A 60 4.93 12.16 -1.53
CA LYS A 60 4.88 11.09 -0.53
C LYS A 60 3.44 10.60 -0.29
N LYS A 61 2.50 11.52 -0.04
CA LYS A 61 1.08 11.17 0.18
C LYS A 61 0.45 10.45 -1.00
N GLN A 62 0.77 10.84 -2.24
CA GLN A 62 0.29 10.12 -3.44
C GLN A 62 0.78 8.68 -3.54
N ARG A 63 1.93 8.35 -2.93
CA ARG A 63 2.44 6.96 -2.87
C ARG A 63 1.76 6.18 -1.76
N GLU A 64 1.58 6.79 -0.59
CA GLU A 64 0.94 6.15 0.57
C GLU A 64 -0.54 5.84 0.28
N SER A 65 -1.27 6.75 -0.36
CA SER A 65 -2.67 6.49 -0.74
C SER A 65 -2.83 5.35 -1.74
N ARG A 66 -1.81 5.06 -2.57
CA ARG A 66 -1.82 3.88 -3.46
C ARG A 66 -1.57 2.58 -2.70
N LEU A 67 -0.80 2.62 -1.63
CA LEU A 67 -0.50 1.44 -0.82
C LEU A 67 -1.70 1.05 0.07
N GLU A 68 -2.42 2.02 0.62
CA GLU A 68 -3.65 1.76 1.40
C GLU A 68 -4.72 1.08 0.53
N VAL A 69 -4.94 1.56 -0.70
CA VAL A 69 -5.89 0.93 -1.65
C VAL A 69 -5.49 -0.51 -1.99
N ILE A 70 -4.19 -0.81 -2.08
CA ILE A 70 -3.72 -2.18 -2.36
C ILE A 70 -3.89 -3.09 -1.13
N LEU A 71 -3.59 -2.60 0.08
CA LEU A 71 -3.73 -3.40 1.30
C LEU A 71 -5.19 -3.69 1.66
N GLU A 72 -6.10 -2.74 1.42
CA GLU A 72 -7.54 -2.97 1.65
C GLU A 72 -8.10 -4.03 0.68
N SER A 73 -7.56 -4.13 -0.53
CA SER A 73 -7.91 -5.18 -1.50
C SER A 73 -7.36 -6.59 -1.16
N LEU A 74 -6.32 -6.69 -0.33
CA LEU A 74 -5.71 -7.97 0.07
C LEU A 74 -6.56 -8.75 1.08
N ASN A 75 -7.28 -8.04 1.97
CA ASN A 75 -8.16 -8.70 2.95
C ASN A 75 -9.34 -9.42 2.27
N ASN A 76 -9.84 -8.92 1.13
CA ASN A 76 -10.89 -9.59 0.37
C ASN A 76 -10.34 -10.65 -0.60
N ALA A 77 -9.09 -10.51 -1.07
CA ALA A 77 -8.46 -11.47 -1.96
C ALA A 77 -8.01 -12.77 -1.26
N MET A 78 -7.62 -12.72 0.02
CA MET A 78 -7.19 -13.91 0.75
C MET A 78 -8.35 -14.89 1.01
N ALA A 79 -9.57 -14.39 1.22
CA ALA A 79 -10.77 -15.21 1.39
C ALA A 79 -11.19 -15.92 0.09
N VAL A 80 -11.01 -15.27 -1.06
CA VAL A 80 -11.31 -15.87 -2.38
C VAL A 80 -10.33 -17.00 -2.72
N MET A 81 -9.06 -16.90 -2.32
CA MET A 81 -8.05 -17.96 -2.54
C MET A 81 -8.35 -19.25 -1.76
N ILE A 82 -8.92 -19.14 -0.55
CA ILE A 82 -9.34 -20.31 0.25
C ILE A 82 -10.61 -20.96 -0.32
N LEU A 83 -11.53 -20.16 -0.89
CA LEU A 83 -12.75 -20.70 -1.50
C LEU A 83 -12.49 -21.36 -2.86
N LEU A 84 -11.58 -20.82 -3.67
CA LEU A 84 -11.23 -21.37 -4.98
C LEU A 84 -10.49 -22.72 -4.88
N SER A 85 -9.70 -22.91 -3.82
CA SER A 85 -8.99 -24.17 -3.56
C SER A 85 -9.89 -25.34 -3.15
N PHE A 86 -11.13 -25.07 -2.74
CA PHE A 86 -12.16 -26.11 -2.55
C PHE A 86 -12.84 -26.53 -3.87
N PHE A 87 -12.80 -25.70 -4.92
CA PHE A 87 -13.36 -26.04 -6.24
C PHE A 87 -12.34 -26.68 -7.18
N THR A 88 -11.04 -26.35 -7.05
CA THR A 88 -9.97 -26.92 -7.89
C THR A 88 -9.27 -28.11 -7.23
N GLY A 89 -10.05 -29.04 -6.67
CA GLY A 89 -9.57 -30.41 -6.49
C GLY A 89 -9.25 -30.98 -7.87
N PHE A 90 -7.97 -31.32 -8.10
CA PHE A 90 -7.43 -32.01 -9.28
C PHE A 90 -6.94 -31.13 -10.45
N MET A 91 -5.78 -30.47 -10.28
CA MET A 91 -4.61 -30.61 -11.17
C MET A 91 -3.44 -29.72 -10.70
N GLY A 92 -2.33 -30.36 -10.32
CA GLY A 92 -0.97 -29.82 -10.49
C GLY A 92 -0.40 -28.90 -9.41
N LEU A 93 0.17 -29.48 -8.34
CA LEU A 93 1.25 -28.83 -7.58
C LEU A 93 2.52 -28.73 -8.46
N PRO A 94 3.33 -27.67 -8.31
CA PRO A 94 4.57 -27.49 -9.05
C PRO A 94 5.65 -28.42 -8.49
N ASN A 95 6.04 -29.42 -9.27
CA ASN A 95 7.24 -30.20 -8.99
C ASN A 95 8.46 -29.31 -9.17
N GLY A 96 8.98 -28.82 -8.05
CA GLY A 96 10.40 -28.55 -7.90
C GLY A 96 11.16 -29.87 -8.08
N HIS A 97 11.71 -30.09 -9.27
CA HIS A 97 12.75 -31.07 -9.49
C HIS A 97 14.01 -30.33 -9.93
N CYS A 98 14.90 -30.13 -8.96
CA CYS A 98 16.31 -29.87 -9.20
C CYS A 98 16.83 -30.85 -10.26
N SER A 99 17.55 -30.28 -11.22
CA SER A 99 18.24 -31.00 -12.28
C SER A 99 19.05 -32.16 -11.68
N LEU A 100 18.67 -33.37 -12.06
CA LEU A 100 19.36 -34.62 -11.74
C LEU A 100 20.70 -34.64 -12.49
N ALA A 101 21.71 -34.01 -11.90
CA ALA A 101 23.10 -34.23 -12.26
C ALA A 101 23.52 -35.62 -11.77
N LYS A 102 23.51 -36.63 -12.65
CA LYS A 102 24.46 -37.76 -12.61
C LYS A 102 24.36 -38.63 -13.86
N THR A 103 25.20 -38.35 -14.85
CA THR A 103 25.95 -39.42 -15.53
C THR A 103 27.37 -39.35 -15.00
N GLN A 104 27.61 -40.23 -14.04
CA GLN A 104 28.80 -41.04 -13.83
C GLN A 104 30.21 -40.42 -14.02
N PRO A 105 31.05 -40.46 -12.98
CA PRO A 105 32.47 -40.15 -13.05
C PRO A 105 33.29 -41.39 -13.45
N GLU A 106 34.19 -41.26 -14.41
CA GLU A 106 35.41 -42.07 -14.48
C GLU A 106 36.61 -41.14 -14.73
N ASN A 107 37.13 -40.61 -13.63
CA ASN A 107 38.50 -40.89 -13.20
C ASN A 107 39.37 -41.65 -14.22
N SER A 108 40.20 -40.91 -14.97
CA SER A 108 41.50 -41.40 -15.45
C SER A 108 42.55 -41.10 -14.36
N HIS A 109 42.86 -42.10 -13.53
CA HIS A 109 44.08 -42.15 -12.73
C HIS A 109 45.12 -42.93 -13.54
N SER A 110 45.88 -42.23 -14.37
CA SER A 110 47.21 -42.68 -14.77
C SER A 110 48.22 -42.01 -13.85
N GLN A 111 48.53 -42.72 -12.77
CA GLN A 111 49.84 -42.84 -12.15
C GLN A 111 50.83 -41.68 -12.26
N THR A 112 51.12 -41.14 -11.08
CA THR A 112 52.38 -40.54 -10.63
C THR A 112 53.64 -41.14 -11.25
N LEU A 113 54.58 -40.29 -11.68
CA LEU A 113 56.00 -40.50 -11.40
C LEU A 113 56.72 -39.14 -11.23
N PRO A 114 57.39 -38.88 -10.10
CA PRO A 114 58.36 -37.80 -9.96
C PRO A 114 59.78 -38.28 -10.33
N ASP A 115 60.58 -37.33 -10.80
CA ASP A 115 62.06 -37.25 -10.87
C ASP A 115 62.89 -38.51 -11.17
N SER A 116 63.52 -38.51 -12.35
CA SER A 116 65.00 -38.50 -12.53
C SER A 116 65.38 -38.14 -13.96
#